data_AF-A0A0C2X0C1-F1
#
_entry.id   AF-A0A0C2X0C1-F1
#
_cell.length_a   1.000
_cell.length_b   1.000
_cell.length_c   1.000
_cell.angle_alpha   90.00
_cell.angle_beta   90.00
_cell.angle_gamma   90.00
#
_symmetry.space_group_name_H-M   'P 1'
#
loop_
_entity.id
_entity.type
_entity.pdbx_description
1 polymer ?
#
loop_
_entity_poly.entity_id
_entity_poly.type
_entity_poly.pdbx_seq_one_letter_code
_entity_poly.pdbx_strand_id
1 'polypeptide(L)'
;GYPLYDPKPFCELSKEYPHNGINVGDVGFVRGSGTFDFLFNICQSQNAFINPPNLPDGFSLETPDHSTTTNLEPLPPNTRLFQSPITKTRSGEYICEGSEGAVLELPKGAVQSEATNARPFEKLAARHGVQWYEYTMNRGRSISNGSLYLITSVTQCAQWGIAVFDRPCAPGQGLKFDKKRSLPFAKSTSKYHWKGSDTFPTKVSDPDQENTANQCVFIRGYKIMIRQDIFDNL
;
A
#
# COMPACT_ATOMS: atom_id res chain seq x y z
N GLY A 1 -6.08 -7.26 5.53
CA GLY A 1 -4.73 -6.75 5.24
C GLY A 1 -4.57 -5.38 5.87
N TYR A 2 -3.34 -4.87 5.95
CA TYR A 2 -3.05 -3.52 6.42
C TYR A 2 -3.36 -2.52 5.29
N PRO A 3 -4.29 -1.57 5.47
CA PRO A 3 -4.61 -0.56 4.47
C PRO A 3 -3.49 0.48 4.37
N LEU A 4 -3.12 0.87 3.15
CA LEU A 4 -2.21 2.00 2.93
C LEU A 4 -3.03 3.27 2.70
N TYR A 5 -2.81 4.28 3.55
CA TYR A 5 -3.45 5.59 3.40
C TYR A 5 -2.94 6.33 2.15
N ASP A 6 -1.72 6.03 1.70
CA ASP A 6 -1.20 6.48 0.43
C ASP A 6 -0.73 5.30 -0.43
N PRO A 7 -1.60 4.80 -1.32
CA PRO A 7 -1.29 3.69 -2.21
C PRO A 7 -0.18 3.93 -3.24
N LYS A 8 0.35 5.16 -3.36
CA LYS A 8 1.39 5.46 -4.35
C LYS A 8 2.69 4.74 -4.00
N PRO A 9 3.34 4.09 -4.97
CA PRO A 9 4.61 3.44 -4.71
C PRO A 9 5.70 4.48 -4.45
N PHE A 10 6.54 4.20 -3.46
CA PHE A 10 7.61 5.11 -3.04
C PHE A 10 8.91 4.34 -2.84
N CYS A 11 9.98 4.87 -3.43
CA CYS A 11 11.33 4.37 -3.26
C CYS A 11 12.32 5.46 -3.65
N GLU A 12 13.29 5.76 -2.78
CA GLU A 12 14.42 6.64 -3.12
C GLU A 12 15.62 5.85 -3.68
N LEU A 13 15.58 4.52 -3.54
CA LEU A 13 16.70 3.62 -3.82
C LEU A 13 16.65 3.00 -5.23
N SER A 14 15.52 3.13 -5.94
CA SER A 14 15.28 2.53 -7.25
C SER A 14 14.37 3.40 -8.10
N LYS A 15 14.80 3.68 -9.34
CA LYS A 15 14.02 4.44 -10.33
C LYS A 15 12.91 3.60 -10.98
N GLU A 16 13.09 2.28 -11.03
CA GLU A 16 12.14 1.34 -11.64
C GLU A 16 11.00 0.99 -10.69
N TYR A 17 11.26 0.96 -9.38
CA TYR A 17 10.27 0.54 -8.39
C TYR A 17 8.92 1.30 -8.45
N PRO A 18 8.88 2.64 -8.63
CA PRO A 18 7.62 3.38 -8.78
C PRO A 18 6.74 2.91 -9.94
N HIS A 19 7.30 2.24 -10.96
CA HIS A 19 6.54 1.73 -12.10
C HIS A 19 5.94 0.35 -11.81
N ASN A 20 6.56 -0.44 -10.94
CA ASN A 20 6.12 -1.80 -10.60
C ASN A 20 5.16 -1.83 -9.42
N GLY A 21 5.39 -0.96 -8.42
CA GLY A 21 4.63 -0.96 -7.19
C GLY A 21 5.10 -1.98 -6.17
N ILE A 22 4.33 -2.12 -5.08
CA ILE A 22 4.62 -3.06 -4.00
C ILE A 22 4.39 -4.50 -4.48
N ASN A 23 5.36 -5.37 -4.23
CA ASN A 23 5.35 -6.78 -4.62
C ASN A 23 5.51 -7.72 -3.42
N VAL A 24 5.16 -8.98 -3.62
CA VAL A 24 5.50 -10.06 -2.69
C VAL A 24 7.03 -10.17 -2.58
N GLY A 25 7.52 -10.25 -1.35
CA GLY A 25 8.95 -10.28 -1.03
C GLY A 25 9.56 -8.92 -0.74
N ASP A 26 8.83 -7.82 -0.93
CA ASP A 26 9.32 -6.50 -0.56
C ASP A 26 9.56 -6.41 0.95
N VAL A 27 10.71 -5.84 1.31
CA VAL A 27 11.06 -5.41 2.66
C VAL A 27 11.03 -3.89 2.67
N GLY A 28 10.36 -3.34 3.66
CA GLY A 28 10.17 -1.90 3.81
C GLY A 28 9.45 -1.55 5.09
N PHE A 29 8.94 -0.33 5.17
CA PHE A 29 8.12 0.11 6.31
C PHE A 29 7.09 1.13 5.86
N VAL A 30 6.00 1.26 6.62
CA VAL A 30 4.97 2.28 6.35
C VAL A 30 5.39 3.59 7.02
N ARG A 31 5.51 4.64 6.22
CA ARG A 31 5.85 5.99 6.69
C ARG A 31 4.65 6.64 7.39
N GLY A 32 4.91 7.68 8.18
CA GLY A 32 3.84 8.51 8.76
C GLY A 32 2.93 9.17 7.72
N SER A 33 3.39 9.33 6.48
CA SER A 33 2.59 9.79 5.34
C SER A 33 1.56 8.76 4.84
N GLY A 34 1.69 7.50 5.26
CA GLY A 34 0.85 6.39 4.82
C GLY A 34 1.35 5.65 3.57
N THR A 35 2.48 6.09 2.99
CA THR A 35 3.15 5.36 1.89
C THR A 35 4.02 4.23 2.44
N PHE A 36 4.22 3.19 1.65
CA PHE A 36 5.22 2.16 1.92
C PHE A 36 6.58 2.58 1.34
N ASP A 37 7.62 2.66 2.17
CA ASP A 37 8.99 2.93 1.77
C ASP A 37 9.73 1.62 1.51
N PHE A 38 10.01 1.35 0.25
CA PHE A 38 10.71 0.16 -0.19
C PHE A 38 12.21 0.23 0.07
N LEU A 39 12.77 -0.89 0.54
CA LEU A 39 14.19 -1.04 0.79
C LEU A 39 14.85 -2.01 -0.21
N PHE A 40 14.30 -3.22 -0.32
CA PHE A 40 14.73 -4.28 -1.23
C PHE A 40 13.65 -5.36 -1.30
N ASN A 41 13.76 -6.29 -2.24
CA ASN A 41 12.92 -7.46 -2.40
C ASN A 41 13.77 -8.74 -2.22
N ILE A 42 13.24 -9.73 -1.50
CA ILE A 42 13.96 -10.98 -1.19
C ILE A 42 13.87 -12.05 -2.29
N CYS A 43 12.99 -11.88 -3.26
CA CYS A 43 12.77 -12.81 -4.36
C CYS A 43 13.80 -12.56 -5.47
N GLN A 44 14.57 -13.59 -5.81
CA GLN A 44 15.67 -13.47 -6.79
C GLN A 44 15.24 -12.93 -8.16
N SER A 45 14.01 -13.24 -8.59
CA SER A 45 13.45 -12.76 -9.86
C SER A 45 13.36 -11.23 -9.96
N GLN A 46 13.29 -10.54 -8.81
CA GLN A 46 13.17 -9.09 -8.74
C GLN A 46 14.54 -8.39 -8.63
N ASN A 47 15.60 -9.13 -8.31
CA ASN A 47 16.91 -8.58 -7.96
C ASN A 47 17.54 -7.72 -9.07
N ALA A 48 17.43 -8.12 -10.33
CA ALA A 48 18.06 -7.40 -11.44
C ALA A 48 17.37 -6.09 -11.81
N PHE A 49 16.13 -5.85 -11.33
CA PHE A 49 15.29 -4.76 -11.81
C PHE A 49 15.03 -3.70 -10.75
N ILE A 50 14.65 -4.10 -9.53
CA ILE A 50 14.15 -3.15 -8.52
C ILE A 50 15.07 -2.99 -7.32
N ASN A 51 15.97 -3.94 -7.05
CA ASN A 51 16.82 -3.87 -5.87
C ASN A 51 17.97 -2.87 -6.02
N PRO A 52 18.30 -2.12 -4.95
CA PRO A 52 19.48 -1.27 -4.95
C PRO A 52 20.79 -2.08 -5.00
N PRO A 53 21.91 -1.46 -5.42
CA PRO A 53 23.18 -2.16 -5.60
C PRO A 53 23.81 -2.68 -4.29
N ASN A 54 23.60 -1.99 -3.17
CA ASN A 54 24.12 -2.40 -1.86
C ASN A 54 22.99 -3.01 -1.05
N LEU A 55 23.09 -4.31 -0.74
CA LEU A 55 22.07 -5.11 -0.06
C LEU A 55 22.65 -5.75 1.22
N PRO A 56 21.81 -6.01 2.25
CA PRO A 56 22.28 -6.68 3.46
C PRO A 56 22.64 -8.15 3.20
N ASP A 57 23.44 -8.73 4.09
CA ASP A 57 23.69 -10.16 4.09
C ASP A 57 22.38 -10.94 4.30
N GLY A 58 22.22 -12.04 3.56
CA GLY A 58 21.02 -12.87 3.63
C GLY A 58 19.73 -12.14 3.19
N PHE A 59 19.84 -11.14 2.32
CA PHE A 59 18.67 -10.40 1.82
C PHE A 59 17.72 -11.27 0.99
N SER A 60 18.21 -12.32 0.31
CA SER A 60 17.42 -13.10 -0.65
C SER A 60 17.12 -14.51 -0.20
N LEU A 61 16.00 -15.06 -0.68
CA LEU A 61 15.71 -16.49 -0.62
C LEU A 61 16.78 -17.29 -1.38
N GLU A 62 17.21 -18.42 -0.81
CA GLU A 62 18.23 -19.29 -1.41
C GLU A 62 17.70 -20.05 -2.63
N THR A 63 16.43 -20.48 -2.59
CA THR A 63 15.81 -21.31 -3.62
C THR A 63 14.72 -20.54 -4.39
N PRO A 64 14.77 -20.44 -5.73
CA PRO A 64 13.78 -19.72 -6.54
C PRO A 64 12.34 -20.16 -6.33
N ASP A 65 12.06 -21.46 -6.16
CA ASP A 65 10.70 -21.99 -6.00
C ASP A 65 9.98 -21.43 -4.76
N HIS A 66 10.74 -20.98 -3.76
CA HIS A 66 10.20 -20.32 -2.58
C HIS A 66 9.69 -18.90 -2.85
N SER A 67 9.93 -18.32 -4.03
CA SER A 67 9.40 -17.02 -4.44
C SER A 67 8.11 -17.10 -5.25
N THR A 68 7.55 -18.31 -5.44
CA THR A 68 6.34 -18.50 -6.23
C THR A 68 5.14 -17.75 -5.63
N THR A 69 4.44 -17.00 -6.47
CA THR A 69 3.22 -16.29 -6.13
C THR A 69 2.01 -16.88 -6.85
N THR A 70 0.85 -16.79 -6.22
CA THR A 70 -0.44 -17.08 -6.84
C THR A 70 -1.30 -15.82 -6.90
N ASN A 71 -2.16 -15.74 -7.91
CA ASN A 71 -3.19 -14.71 -7.97
C ASN A 71 -4.40 -15.18 -7.18
N LEU A 72 -4.93 -14.29 -6.33
CA LEU A 72 -6.18 -14.50 -5.62
C LEU A 72 -7.35 -13.99 -6.45
N GLU A 73 -8.57 -14.29 -5.99
CA GLU A 73 -9.78 -13.71 -6.57
C GLU A 73 -9.67 -12.18 -6.57
N PRO A 74 -9.78 -11.50 -7.73
CA PRO A 74 -9.66 -10.06 -7.80
C PRO A 74 -10.88 -9.38 -7.17
N LEU A 75 -10.69 -8.15 -6.66
CA LEU A 75 -11.82 -7.31 -6.28
C LEU A 75 -12.48 -6.78 -7.56
N PRO A 76 -13.80 -6.99 -7.75
CA PRO A 76 -14.47 -6.60 -8.98
C PRO A 76 -14.52 -5.08 -9.16
N PRO A 77 -14.73 -4.59 -10.40
CA PRO A 77 -14.98 -3.17 -10.65
C PRO A 77 -16.11 -2.61 -9.80
N ASN A 78 -15.99 -1.34 -9.40
CA ASN A 78 -16.91 -0.63 -8.50
C ASN A 78 -17.00 -1.22 -7.08
N THR A 79 -15.96 -1.94 -6.64
CA THR A 79 -15.83 -2.37 -5.24
C THR A 79 -15.74 -1.15 -4.32
N ARG A 80 -16.43 -1.24 -3.18
CA ARG A 80 -16.47 -0.22 -2.13
C ARG A 80 -16.23 -0.89 -0.81
N LEU A 81 -15.24 -0.43 -0.06
CA LEU A 81 -14.96 -0.93 1.27
C LEU A 81 -15.17 0.20 2.27
N PHE A 82 -16.15 0.00 3.15
CA PHE A 82 -16.46 0.85 4.28
C PHE A 82 -17.26 -0.01 5.28
N GLN A 83 -17.35 0.45 6.52
CA GLN A 83 -18.08 -0.23 7.59
C GLN A 83 -18.87 0.79 8.40
N SER A 84 -19.84 0.30 9.19
CA SER A 84 -20.49 1.12 10.22
C SER A 84 -19.41 1.84 11.06
N PRO A 85 -19.54 3.14 11.33
CA PRO A 85 -20.74 3.97 11.24
C PRO A 85 -20.91 4.74 9.91
N ILE A 86 -20.26 4.30 8.82
CA ILE A 86 -20.46 4.88 7.49
C ILE A 86 -21.67 4.23 6.78
N THR A 87 -22.55 5.07 6.25
CA THR A 87 -23.63 4.65 5.35
C THR A 87 -23.48 5.30 3.98
N LYS A 88 -23.97 4.63 2.93
CA LYS A 88 -24.05 5.19 1.57
C LYS A 88 -25.51 5.43 1.19
N THR A 89 -25.87 6.67 0.95
CA THR A 89 -27.23 7.06 0.58
C THR A 89 -27.56 6.62 -0.85
N ARG A 90 -28.86 6.69 -1.21
CA ARG A 90 -29.32 6.42 -2.59
C ARG A 90 -28.72 7.38 -3.62
N SER A 91 -28.32 8.59 -3.23
CA SER A 91 -27.66 9.56 -4.10
C SER A 91 -26.17 9.26 -4.32
N GLY A 92 -25.62 8.27 -3.60
CA GLY A 92 -24.23 7.86 -3.64
C GLY A 92 -23.32 8.61 -2.67
N GLU A 93 -23.88 9.45 -1.80
CA GLU A 93 -23.16 10.16 -0.74
C GLU A 93 -22.83 9.22 0.43
N TYR A 94 -21.61 9.29 0.93
CA TYR A 94 -21.15 8.66 2.16
C TYR A 94 -21.35 9.61 3.34
N ILE A 95 -22.02 9.10 4.37
CA ILE A 95 -22.32 9.81 5.61
C ILE A 95 -21.70 9.03 6.77
N CYS A 96 -21.03 9.73 7.67
CA CYS A 96 -20.50 9.17 8.91
C CYS A 96 -21.43 9.54 10.07
N GLU A 97 -21.94 8.54 10.79
CA GLU A 97 -22.77 8.77 11.98
C GLU A 97 -21.97 8.67 13.29
N GLY A 98 -20.71 8.25 13.22
CA GLY A 98 -19.84 8.10 14.39
C GLY A 98 -18.70 9.10 14.44
N SER A 99 -17.83 8.93 15.44
CA SER A 99 -16.67 9.81 15.65
C SER A 99 -15.61 9.68 14.57
N GLU A 100 -15.55 8.55 13.87
CA GLU A 100 -14.59 8.30 12.81
C GLU A 100 -15.12 7.30 11.78
N GLY A 101 -14.53 7.32 10.59
CA GLY A 101 -14.82 6.32 9.57
C GLY A 101 -13.91 6.47 8.36
N ALA A 102 -13.86 5.43 7.52
CA ALA A 102 -13.05 5.42 6.33
C ALA A 102 -13.77 4.73 5.17
N VAL A 103 -13.49 5.22 3.96
CA VAL A 103 -14.05 4.69 2.72
C VAL A 103 -12.92 4.48 1.73
N LEU A 104 -12.93 3.33 1.08
CA LEU A 104 -12.13 3.03 -0.10
C LEU A 104 -13.06 2.71 -1.29
N GLU A 105 -12.93 3.48 -2.35
CA GLU A 105 -13.58 3.26 -3.65
C GLU A 105 -12.57 2.67 -4.63
N LEU A 106 -12.94 1.58 -5.32
CA LEU A 106 -12.13 0.91 -6.34
C LEU A 106 -12.92 0.81 -7.66
N PRO A 107 -13.01 1.87 -8.47
CA PRO A 107 -13.83 1.89 -9.68
C PRO A 107 -13.43 0.84 -10.71
N LYS A 108 -12.14 0.52 -10.78
CA LYS A 108 -11.58 -0.49 -11.68
C LYS A 108 -11.34 -1.83 -11.00
N GLY A 109 -11.70 -1.97 -9.73
CA GLY A 109 -11.38 -3.14 -8.93
C GLY A 109 -9.91 -3.18 -8.52
N ALA A 110 -9.45 -4.34 -8.07
CA ALA A 110 -8.07 -4.57 -7.68
C ALA A 110 -7.63 -6.00 -7.98
N VAL A 111 -6.36 -6.16 -8.32
CA VAL A 111 -5.70 -7.46 -8.45
C VAL A 111 -5.08 -7.83 -7.11
N GLN A 112 -5.17 -9.10 -6.75
CA GLN A 112 -4.62 -9.62 -5.51
C GLN A 112 -3.63 -10.73 -5.82
N SER A 113 -2.47 -10.70 -5.17
CA SER A 113 -1.46 -11.76 -5.26
C SER A 113 -0.89 -12.06 -3.88
N GLU A 114 -0.43 -13.29 -3.71
CA GLU A 114 0.22 -13.74 -2.47
C GLU A 114 1.29 -14.79 -2.72
N ALA A 115 2.20 -14.94 -1.77
CA ALA A 115 3.17 -16.03 -1.75
C ALA A 115 2.45 -17.37 -1.58
N THR A 116 2.72 -18.33 -2.46
CA THR A 116 2.16 -19.69 -2.35
C THR A 116 2.64 -20.40 -1.09
N ASN A 117 3.84 -20.06 -0.60
CA ASN A 117 4.38 -20.56 0.65
C ASN A 117 5.11 -19.43 1.38
N ALA A 118 4.50 -18.91 2.45
CA ALA A 118 5.08 -17.82 3.23
C ALA A 118 6.14 -18.29 4.26
N ARG A 119 6.29 -19.60 4.51
CA ARG A 119 7.21 -20.12 5.52
C ARG A 119 8.69 -19.81 5.24
N PRO A 120 9.20 -19.87 4.00
CA PRO A 120 10.55 -19.42 3.69
C PRO A 120 10.78 -17.92 3.96
N PHE A 121 9.78 -17.07 3.70
CA PHE A 121 9.81 -15.63 3.96
C PHE A 121 9.99 -15.38 5.46
N GLU A 122 9.17 -16.04 6.28
CA GLU A 122 9.24 -15.98 7.75
C GLU A 122 10.61 -16.43 8.27
N LYS A 123 11.11 -17.59 7.82
CA LYS A 123 12.40 -18.12 8.25
C LYS A 123 13.56 -17.19 7.90
N LEU A 124 13.53 -16.58 6.71
CA LEU A 124 14.56 -15.64 6.28
C LEU A 124 14.54 -14.38 7.16
N ALA A 125 13.35 -13.79 7.36
CA ALA A 125 13.17 -12.62 8.23
C ALA A 125 13.60 -12.90 9.68
N ALA A 126 13.27 -14.07 10.21
CA ALA A 126 13.67 -14.47 11.56
C ALA A 126 15.19 -14.63 11.71
N ARG A 127 15.88 -15.06 10.64
CA ARG A 127 17.33 -15.24 10.63
C ARG A 127 18.10 -13.93 10.44
N HIS A 128 17.59 -13.02 9.62
CA HIS A 128 18.31 -11.83 9.16
C HIS A 128 17.69 -10.50 9.63
N GLY A 129 16.68 -10.54 10.50
CA GLY A 129 15.94 -9.35 10.93
C GLY A 129 16.84 -8.26 11.52
N VAL A 130 17.86 -8.63 12.30
CA VAL A 130 18.83 -7.66 12.88
C VAL A 130 19.60 -6.94 11.78
N GLN A 131 20.17 -7.68 10.82
CA GLN A 131 20.91 -7.11 9.69
C GLN A 131 20.03 -6.21 8.82
N TRP A 132 18.73 -6.52 8.70
CA TRP A 132 17.78 -5.69 7.95
C TRP A 132 17.48 -4.38 8.68
N TYR A 133 17.41 -4.38 10.02
CA TYR A 133 17.33 -3.15 10.81
C TYR A 133 18.59 -2.30 10.65
N GLU A 134 19.78 -2.88 10.82
CA GLU A 134 21.07 -2.22 10.62
C GLU A 134 21.16 -1.58 9.23
N TYR A 135 20.83 -2.35 8.19
CA TYR A 135 20.80 -1.86 6.81
C TYR A 135 19.87 -0.65 6.65
N THR A 136 18.69 -0.70 7.26
CA THR A 136 17.70 0.37 7.17
C THR A 136 18.19 1.65 7.84
N MET A 137 18.74 1.54 9.05
CA MET A 137 19.27 2.69 9.81
C MET A 137 20.52 3.29 9.15
N ASN A 138 21.42 2.45 8.64
CA ASN A 138 22.61 2.90 7.88
C ASN A 138 22.26 3.66 6.59
N ARG A 139 21.04 3.47 6.06
CA ARG A 139 20.50 4.26 4.94
C ARG A 139 19.87 5.59 5.39
N GLY A 140 20.03 5.99 6.65
CA GLY A 140 19.48 7.22 7.21
C GLY A 140 17.98 7.15 7.47
N ARG A 141 17.38 5.96 7.54
CA ARG A 141 15.97 5.79 7.88
C ARG A 141 15.82 5.63 9.39
N SER A 142 15.11 6.57 10.02
CA SER A 142 14.69 6.46 11.41
C SER A 142 13.41 5.62 11.47
N ILE A 143 13.50 4.41 12.00
CA ILE A 143 12.40 3.46 12.11
C ILE A 143 12.26 2.95 13.56
N SER A 144 11.05 2.54 13.96
CA SER A 144 10.81 2.00 15.30
C SER A 144 10.92 0.47 15.30
N ASN A 145 11.24 -0.12 16.45
CA ASN A 145 11.20 -1.56 16.60
C ASN A 145 9.78 -2.09 16.31
N GLY A 146 9.67 -3.12 15.47
CA GLY A 146 8.41 -3.65 14.97
C GLY A 146 7.84 -2.96 13.73
N SER A 147 8.51 -1.94 13.16
CA SER A 147 7.99 -1.25 11.97
C SER A 147 8.44 -1.84 10.63
N LEU A 148 9.56 -2.59 10.60
CA LEU A 148 9.97 -3.31 9.38
C LEU A 148 8.92 -4.34 8.98
N TYR A 149 8.65 -4.43 7.70
CA TYR A 149 7.59 -5.24 7.13
C TYR A 149 8.12 -6.03 5.93
N LEU A 150 8.01 -7.36 5.99
CA LEU A 150 8.21 -8.25 4.84
C LEU A 150 6.86 -8.62 4.24
N ILE A 151 6.64 -8.24 2.99
CA ILE A 151 5.36 -8.40 2.29
C ILE A 151 5.20 -9.82 1.75
N THR A 152 4.05 -10.44 2.03
CA THR A 152 3.68 -11.77 1.50
C THR A 152 2.40 -11.75 0.66
N SER A 153 1.63 -10.66 0.70
CA SER A 153 0.46 -10.48 -0.16
C SER A 153 0.19 -9.00 -0.39
N VAL A 154 -0.30 -8.67 -1.59
CA VAL A 154 -0.64 -7.31 -2.01
C VAL A 154 -2.01 -7.25 -2.67
N THR A 155 -2.65 -6.10 -2.58
CA THR A 155 -3.86 -5.74 -3.33
C THR A 155 -3.58 -4.46 -4.08
N GLN A 156 -3.38 -4.59 -5.40
CA GLN A 156 -3.00 -3.48 -6.26
C GLN A 156 -4.15 -3.05 -7.15
N CYS A 157 -4.22 -1.77 -7.47
CA CYS A 157 -5.27 -1.18 -8.29
C CYS A 157 -4.71 -0.04 -9.14
N ALA A 158 -5.41 0.28 -10.23
CA ALA A 158 -5.03 1.40 -11.09
C ALA A 158 -5.75 2.70 -10.69
N GLN A 159 -6.96 2.60 -10.13
CA GLN A 159 -7.81 3.74 -9.81
C GLN A 159 -8.46 3.50 -8.45
N TRP A 160 -8.34 4.49 -7.57
CA TRP A 160 -8.86 4.41 -6.21
C TRP A 160 -9.24 5.78 -5.67
N GLY A 161 -10.11 5.80 -4.67
CA GLY A 161 -10.41 6.97 -3.85
C GLY A 161 -10.46 6.59 -2.39
N ILE A 162 -9.73 7.31 -1.54
CA ILE A 162 -9.77 7.17 -0.09
C ILE A 162 -10.41 8.42 0.50
N ALA A 163 -11.31 8.23 1.46
CA ALA A 163 -11.85 9.31 2.28
C ALA A 163 -11.84 8.89 3.74
N VAL A 164 -11.53 9.85 4.63
CA VAL A 164 -11.54 9.65 6.08
C VAL A 164 -12.48 10.67 6.70
N PHE A 165 -13.27 10.21 7.65
CA PHE A 165 -14.14 11.00 8.49
C PHE A 165 -13.54 11.00 9.90
N ASP A 166 -13.40 12.18 10.48
CA ASP A 166 -12.88 12.42 11.85
C ASP A 166 -13.98 12.98 12.77
N ARG A 167 -15.23 13.00 12.28
CA ARG A 167 -16.44 13.43 12.99
C ARG A 167 -17.68 12.95 12.22
N PRO A 168 -18.85 12.94 12.87
CA PRO A 168 -20.10 12.66 12.17
C PRO A 168 -20.47 13.82 11.22
N CYS A 169 -21.29 13.52 10.22
CA CYS A 169 -21.84 14.50 9.30
C CYS A 169 -23.33 14.25 9.02
N ALA A 170 -24.07 15.33 8.71
CA ALA A 170 -25.47 15.21 8.29
C ALA A 170 -25.57 14.93 6.77
N PRO A 171 -26.72 14.44 6.28
CA PRO A 171 -26.98 14.36 4.84
C PRO A 171 -26.74 15.70 4.13
N GLY A 172 -26.06 15.66 2.99
CA GLY A 172 -25.61 16.86 2.25
C GLY A 172 -24.27 17.45 2.71
N GLN A 173 -23.73 17.00 3.84
CA GLN A 173 -22.38 17.38 4.33
C GLN A 173 -21.36 16.23 4.15
N GLY A 174 -21.78 15.13 3.55
CA GLY A 174 -20.96 13.95 3.35
C GLY A 174 -20.01 14.07 2.16
N LEU A 175 -19.54 12.93 1.70
CA LEU A 175 -18.63 12.83 0.56
C LEU A 175 -19.20 11.92 -0.52
N LYS A 176 -19.05 12.31 -1.78
CA LYS A 176 -19.46 11.50 -2.92
C LYS A 176 -18.28 11.28 -3.85
N PHE A 177 -18.03 10.03 -4.21
CA PHE A 177 -17.01 9.69 -5.20
C PHE A 177 -17.60 9.63 -6.60
N ASP A 178 -17.13 10.50 -7.50
CA ASP A 178 -17.69 10.68 -8.83
C ASP A 178 -16.62 10.59 -9.93
N LYS A 179 -17.03 10.05 -11.08
CA LYS A 179 -16.27 10.17 -12.32
C LYS A 179 -16.40 11.60 -12.86
N LYS A 180 -15.29 12.25 -13.21
CA LYS A 180 -15.33 13.56 -13.86
C LYS A 180 -15.99 13.43 -15.24
N ARG A 181 -16.85 14.38 -15.60
CA ARG A 181 -17.34 14.51 -16.97
C ARG A 181 -16.20 15.09 -17.81
N SER A 182 -15.81 14.41 -18.89
CA SER A 182 -14.79 14.93 -19.81
C SER A 182 -15.34 16.18 -20.49
N LEU A 183 -14.81 17.35 -20.14
CA LEU A 183 -15.04 18.56 -20.92
C LEU A 183 -14.00 18.62 -22.04
N PRO A 184 -14.39 18.88 -23.30
CA PRO A 184 -13.51 18.77 -24.47
C PRO A 184 -12.28 19.69 -24.44
N PHE A 185 -12.20 20.65 -23.52
CA PHE A 185 -11.11 21.63 -23.41
C PHE A 185 -10.39 21.65 -22.05
N ALA A 186 -10.78 20.79 -21.10
CA ALA A 186 -10.16 20.77 -19.78
C ALA A 186 -9.04 19.74 -19.74
N LYS A 187 -7.80 20.20 -19.48
CA LYS A 187 -6.66 19.36 -19.05
C LYS A 187 -6.92 18.84 -17.62
N SER A 188 -7.99 18.06 -17.42
CA SER A 188 -8.29 17.51 -16.10
C SER A 188 -7.42 16.28 -15.84
N THR A 189 -6.50 16.45 -14.92
CA THR A 189 -5.51 15.51 -14.41
C THR A 189 -6.10 14.52 -13.38
N SER A 190 -7.26 13.89 -13.57
CA SER A 190 -7.69 12.67 -12.83
C SER A 190 -9.09 12.28 -13.31
N LYS A 191 -9.35 10.98 -13.53
CA LYS A 191 -10.65 10.46 -13.99
C LYS A 191 -11.74 10.54 -12.92
N TYR A 192 -11.35 10.57 -11.65
CA TYR A 192 -12.26 10.53 -10.51
C TYR A 192 -11.95 11.67 -9.52
N HIS A 193 -12.90 11.97 -8.65
CA HIS A 193 -12.75 12.95 -7.59
C HIS A 193 -13.78 12.72 -6.49
N TRP A 194 -13.47 13.27 -5.32
CA TRP A 194 -14.44 13.44 -4.24
C TRP A 194 -15.17 14.78 -4.40
N LYS A 195 -16.47 14.78 -4.12
CA LYS A 195 -17.32 15.96 -3.97
C LYS A 195 -17.90 15.99 -2.58
N GLY A 196 -18.29 17.16 -2.11
CA GLY A 196 -18.95 17.34 -0.81
C GLY A 196 -18.11 18.26 0.05
N SER A 197 -18.00 17.93 1.33
CA SER A 197 -17.26 18.75 2.30
C SER A 197 -15.75 18.72 2.04
N ASP A 198 -15.14 19.90 1.86
CA ASP A 198 -13.68 20.06 1.69
C ASP A 198 -12.89 19.89 2.99
N THR A 199 -13.59 19.69 4.10
CA THR A 199 -12.99 19.62 5.45
C THR A 199 -12.63 18.19 5.87
N PHE A 200 -13.03 17.19 5.08
CA PHE A 200 -12.67 15.80 5.31
C PHE A 200 -11.43 15.42 4.48
N PRO A 201 -10.44 14.73 5.07
CA PRO A 201 -9.30 14.25 4.31
C PRO A 201 -9.70 13.29 3.20
N THR A 202 -9.32 13.61 1.97
CA THR A 202 -9.53 12.74 0.81
C THR A 202 -8.26 12.60 -0.02
N LYS A 203 -8.13 11.44 -0.66
CA LYS A 203 -7.08 11.14 -1.63
C LYS A 203 -7.69 10.40 -2.82
N VAL A 204 -7.10 10.56 -3.99
CA VAL A 204 -7.51 9.90 -5.23
C VAL A 204 -6.27 9.55 -6.04
N SER A 205 -6.35 8.48 -6.81
CA SER A 205 -5.29 8.05 -7.73
C SER A 205 -4.91 9.15 -8.73
N ASP A 206 -3.63 9.19 -9.08
CA ASP A 206 -3.05 10.10 -10.07
C ASP A 206 -3.50 9.74 -11.51
N PRO A 207 -3.76 10.71 -12.39
CA PRO A 207 -4.13 10.54 -13.81
C PRO A 207 -3.07 9.85 -14.68
N ASP A 208 -1.79 10.09 -14.45
CA ASP A 208 -0.74 9.71 -15.41
C ASP A 208 -0.48 8.19 -15.43
N GLN A 209 -1.16 7.44 -14.54
CA GLN A 209 -1.11 5.99 -14.44
C GLN A 209 -2.43 5.36 -14.89
N GLU A 210 -2.96 5.80 -16.05
CA GLU A 210 -4.33 5.49 -16.47
C GLU A 210 -4.69 4.00 -16.52
N ASN A 211 -3.72 3.08 -16.64
CA ASN A 211 -3.97 1.64 -16.77
C ASN A 211 -3.02 0.71 -15.99
N THR A 212 -1.96 1.21 -15.34
CA THR A 212 -1.04 0.34 -14.58
C THR A 212 -1.57 0.12 -13.16
N ALA A 213 -1.77 -1.14 -12.78
CA ALA A 213 -2.17 -1.52 -11.43
C ALA A 213 -0.94 -1.63 -10.52
N ASN A 214 -0.21 -0.53 -10.34
CA ASN A 214 1.00 -0.46 -9.50
C ASN A 214 0.77 0.25 -8.16
N GLN A 215 -0.45 0.73 -7.89
CA GLN A 215 -0.79 1.39 -6.62
C GLN A 215 -1.39 0.37 -5.66
N CYS A 216 -0.88 0.28 -4.43
CA CYS A 216 -1.21 -0.79 -3.50
C CYS A 216 -2.10 -0.28 -2.36
N VAL A 217 -3.33 -0.80 -2.28
CA VAL A 217 -4.31 -0.36 -1.25
C VAL A 217 -4.28 -1.22 0.00
N PHE A 218 -3.85 -2.48 -0.11
CA PHE A 218 -3.63 -3.36 1.05
C PHE A 218 -2.36 -4.18 0.90
N ILE A 219 -1.67 -4.34 2.02
CA ILE A 219 -0.54 -5.27 2.15
C ILE A 219 -0.81 -6.28 3.27
N ARG A 220 -0.17 -7.45 3.19
CA ARG A 220 -0.08 -8.43 4.28
C ARG A 220 1.34 -8.98 4.32
N GLY A 221 1.74 -9.52 5.46
CA GLY A 221 3.07 -10.06 5.64
C GLY A 221 3.49 -10.17 7.10
N TYR A 222 4.79 -10.17 7.34
CA TYR A 222 5.40 -10.25 8.66
C TYR A 222 5.97 -8.90 9.10
N LYS A 223 5.48 -8.37 10.21
CA LYS A 223 6.17 -7.29 10.92
C LYS A 223 7.33 -7.88 11.71
N ILE A 224 8.52 -7.32 11.51
CA ILE A 224 9.77 -7.81 12.07
C ILE A 224 10.07 -6.99 13.30
N MET A 225 10.24 -7.67 14.43
CA MET A 225 10.62 -7.07 15.71
C MET A 225 11.82 -7.84 16.22
N ILE A 226 12.85 -7.10 16.63
CA ILE A 226 14.04 -7.68 17.26
C ILE A 226 13.98 -7.45 18.77
N ARG A 227 14.83 -8.13 19.53
CA ARG A 227 14.89 -7.90 20.98
C ARG A 227 15.22 -6.44 21.26
N GLN A 228 14.56 -5.88 22.28
CA GLN A 228 14.68 -4.45 22.58
C GLN A 228 16.13 -4.05 22.91
N ASP A 229 16.86 -4.88 23.66
CA ASP A 229 18.27 -4.64 23.98
C ASP A 229 19.18 -4.63 22.74
N ILE A 230 18.83 -5.36 21.68
CA ILE A 230 19.57 -5.29 20.42
C ILE A 230 19.21 -3.99 19.70
N PHE A 231 17.92 -3.67 19.61
CA PHE A 231 17.43 -2.46 18.94
C PHE A 231 18.00 -1.18 19.55
N ASP A 232 18.08 -1.09 20.87
CA ASP A 232 18.62 0.08 21.58
C ASP A 232 20.12 0.30 21.34
N ASN A 233 20.82 -0.71 20.80
CA ASN A 233 22.25 -0.68 20.50
C ASN A 233 22.55 -0.56 18.98
N LEU A 234 21.53 -0.42 18.12
CA LEU A 234 21.68 -0.13 16.69
C LEU A 234 21.87 1.37 16.45
#